data_AF-A0A6N4VJP6-F1
#
_entry.id   AF-A0A6N4VJP6-F1
#
_cell.length_a   1.000
_cell.length_b   1.000
_cell.length_c   1.000
_cell.angle_alpha   90.00
_cell.angle_beta   90.00
_cell.angle_gamma   90.00
#
_symmetry.space_group_name_H-M   'P 1'
#
loop_
_entity.id
_entity.type
_entity.pdbx_description
1 polymer ?
#
loop_
_entity_poly.entity_id
_entity_poly.type
_entity_poly.pdbx_seq_one_letter_code
_entity_poly.pdbx_strand_id
1 'polypeptide(L)'
;MEDITDALTGASRYISATLSTRAGILITSHPALRDAMLHLALDHERAATNVWTHIARQLRGRPRTEALTIAAVCYCLINDTVRAGIAADIAITEATDAGDEPPTLAAMLLAALESGIEPALIRRVLTDTHPGT
;
A
#
# COMPACT_ATOMS: atom_id res chain seq x y z
N MET A 1 -1.24 -15.31 8.83
CA MET A 1 -0.32 -14.16 8.78
C MET A 1 0.94 -14.57 8.04
N GLU A 2 1.48 -15.74 8.36
CA GLU A 2 2.58 -16.43 7.64
C GLU A 2 2.46 -16.33 6.11
N ASP A 3 1.32 -16.70 5.49
CA ASP A 3 1.15 -16.59 4.02
C ASP A 3 1.31 -15.16 3.44
N ILE A 4 0.95 -14.11 4.19
CA ILE A 4 1.08 -12.71 3.75
C ILE A 4 2.53 -12.26 3.89
N THR A 5 3.16 -12.62 5.00
CA THR A 5 4.59 -12.37 5.23
C THR A 5 5.45 -13.10 4.21
N ASP A 6 5.15 -14.36 3.89
CA ASP A 6 5.85 -15.14 2.88
C ASP A 6 5.71 -14.56 1.47
N ALA A 7 4.54 -14.01 1.14
CA ALA A 7 4.36 -13.27 -0.10
C ALA A 7 5.22 -11.99 -0.11
N LEU A 8 5.18 -11.21 0.96
CA LEU A 8 5.90 -9.92 1.07
C LEU A 8 7.42 -10.07 1.11
N THR A 9 7.93 -11.13 1.73
CA THR A 9 9.37 -11.48 1.73
C THR A 9 9.82 -12.12 0.41
N GLY A 10 8.88 -12.46 -0.48
CA GLY A 10 9.15 -13.12 -1.76
C GLY A 10 9.36 -14.63 -1.68
N ALA A 11 9.11 -15.25 -0.52
CA ALA A 11 9.15 -16.69 -0.31
C ALA A 11 8.06 -17.43 -1.12
N SER A 12 6.92 -16.78 -1.40
CA SER A 12 5.88 -17.30 -2.29
C SER A 12 5.62 -16.36 -3.48
N ARG A 13 5.60 -16.93 -4.69
CA ARG A 13 5.22 -16.20 -5.92
C ARG A 13 3.72 -16.24 -6.22
N TYR A 14 2.94 -17.05 -5.50
CA TYR A 14 1.52 -17.25 -5.81
C TYR A 14 0.63 -16.44 -4.86
N ILE A 15 -0.13 -15.48 -5.43
CA ILE A 15 -1.11 -14.68 -4.70
C ILE A 15 -2.51 -15.20 -4.97
N SER A 16 -3.02 -16.00 -4.04
CA SER A 16 -4.35 -16.61 -4.13
C SER A 16 -5.47 -15.60 -3.81
N ALA A 17 -6.68 -15.86 -4.30
CA ALA A 17 -7.87 -15.07 -3.95
C ALA A 17 -8.15 -15.06 -2.44
N THR A 18 -7.89 -16.18 -1.77
CA THR A 18 -8.01 -16.29 -0.31
C THR A 18 -6.99 -15.40 0.40
N LEU A 19 -5.75 -15.34 -0.08
CA LEU A 19 -4.71 -14.46 0.45
C LEU A 19 -5.11 -12.99 0.28
N SER A 20 -5.52 -12.61 -0.94
CA SER A 20 -5.97 -11.25 -1.24
C SER A 20 -7.13 -10.82 -0.35
N THR A 21 -8.14 -11.69 -0.20
CA THR A 21 -9.29 -11.42 0.68
C THR A 21 -8.88 -11.21 2.13
N ARG A 22 -8.00 -12.07 2.67
CA ARG A 22 -7.50 -11.94 4.05
C ARG A 22 -6.68 -10.66 4.23
N ALA A 23 -5.80 -10.34 3.29
CA ALA A 23 -5.03 -9.11 3.30
C ALA A 23 -5.95 -7.89 3.29
N GLY A 24 -6.96 -7.88 2.41
CA GLY A 24 -7.97 -6.82 2.32
C GLY A 24 -8.74 -6.61 3.62
N ILE A 25 -9.16 -7.68 4.30
CA ILE A 25 -9.82 -7.60 5.61
C ILE A 25 -8.86 -7.02 6.66
N LEU A 26 -7.60 -7.48 6.69
CA LEU A 26 -6.63 -7.05 7.70
C LEU A 26 -6.31 -5.56 7.61
N ILE A 27 -5.97 -5.07 6.41
CA ILE A 27 -5.56 -3.67 6.21
C ILE A 27 -6.70 -2.67 6.42
N THR A 28 -7.95 -3.10 6.22
CA THR A 28 -9.13 -2.26 6.45
C THR A 28 -9.61 -2.28 7.90
N SER A 29 -9.51 -3.43 8.57
CA SER A 29 -10.05 -3.59 9.92
C SER A 29 -9.05 -3.19 11.03
N HIS A 30 -7.75 -3.21 10.73
CA HIS A 30 -6.69 -2.98 11.72
C HIS A 30 -5.62 -2.04 11.16
N PRO A 31 -5.76 -0.70 11.34
CA PRO A 31 -4.77 0.27 10.86
C PRO A 31 -3.35 -0.01 11.34
N ALA A 32 -3.17 -0.49 12.58
CA ALA A 32 -1.86 -0.89 13.09
C ALA A 32 -1.21 -2.03 12.29
N LEU A 33 -2.01 -2.99 11.80
CA LEU A 33 -1.49 -4.07 10.95
C LEU A 33 -1.18 -3.59 9.54
N ARG A 34 -1.96 -2.64 9.00
CA ARG A 34 -1.61 -1.97 7.74
C ARG A 34 -0.26 -1.27 7.86
N ASP A 35 -0.04 -0.54 8.94
CA ASP A 35 1.20 0.21 9.16
C ASP A 35 2.39 -0.74 9.41
N ALA A 36 2.17 -1.87 10.09
CA ALA A 36 3.18 -2.94 10.18
C ALA A 36 3.53 -3.54 8.80
N MET A 37 2.57 -3.66 7.89
CA MET A 37 2.83 -4.12 6.52
C MET A 37 3.57 -3.07 5.68
N LEU A 38 3.31 -1.78 5.91
CA LEU A 38 4.08 -0.69 5.31
C LEU A 38 5.53 -0.73 5.81
N HIS A 39 5.74 -1.01 7.09
CA HIS A 39 7.07 -1.17 7.65
C HIS A 39 7.80 -2.38 7.04
N LEU A 40 7.13 -3.54 6.92
CA LEU A 40 7.71 -4.72 6.25
C LEU A 40 8.05 -4.46 4.77
N ALA A 41 7.33 -3.57 4.09
CA ALA A 41 7.65 -3.17 2.73
C ALA A 41 8.97 -2.39 2.61
N LEU A 42 9.45 -1.74 3.69
CA LEU A 42 10.74 -1.05 3.72
C LEU A 42 11.91 -2.04 3.57
N ASP A 43 11.76 -3.26 4.08
CA ASP A 43 12.79 -4.31 4.00
C ASP A 43 12.74 -5.10 2.68
N HIS A 44 11.59 -5.08 1.99
CA HIS A 44 11.30 -5.90 0.82
C HIS A 44 10.62 -5.15 -0.34
N GLU A 45 11.06 -3.93 -0.61
CA GLU A 45 10.38 -2.93 -1.47
C GLU A 45 9.88 -3.48 -2.82
N ARG A 46 10.73 -4.20 -3.56
CA ARG A 46 10.36 -4.77 -4.88
C ARG A 46 9.34 -5.89 -4.76
N ALA A 47 9.50 -6.76 -3.77
CA ALA A 47 8.56 -7.87 -3.55
C ALA A 47 7.21 -7.31 -3.08
N ALA A 48 7.22 -6.38 -2.13
CA ALA A 48 6.04 -5.69 -1.63
C ALA A 48 5.27 -4.98 -2.75
N THR A 49 5.96 -4.27 -3.65
CA THR A 49 5.34 -3.61 -4.81
C THR A 49 4.54 -4.59 -5.68
N ASN A 50 5.15 -5.74 -6.02
CA ASN A 50 4.51 -6.77 -6.83
C ASN A 50 3.31 -7.39 -6.11
N VAL A 51 3.47 -7.73 -4.83
CA VAL A 51 2.43 -8.35 -4.01
C VAL A 51 1.22 -7.44 -3.88
N TRP A 52 1.41 -6.19 -3.47
CA TRP A 52 0.31 -5.26 -3.23
C TRP A 52 -0.42 -4.88 -4.51
N THR A 53 0.30 -4.72 -5.62
CA THR A 53 -0.34 -4.51 -6.93
C THR A 53 -1.21 -5.70 -7.33
N HIS A 54 -0.74 -6.93 -7.07
CA HIS A 54 -1.49 -8.14 -7.41
C HIS A 54 -2.70 -8.36 -6.48
N ILE A 55 -2.55 -8.13 -5.18
CA ILE A 55 -3.64 -8.16 -4.20
C ILE A 55 -4.72 -7.14 -4.58
N ALA A 56 -4.34 -5.88 -4.83
CA ALA A 56 -5.28 -4.81 -5.19
C ALA A 56 -6.12 -5.19 -6.43
N ARG A 57 -5.51 -5.85 -7.43
CA ARG A 57 -6.20 -6.32 -8.64
C ARG A 57 -7.31 -7.34 -8.36
N GLN A 58 -7.24 -8.07 -7.25
CA GLN A 58 -8.22 -9.10 -6.87
C GLN A 58 -9.30 -8.58 -5.91
N LEU A 59 -9.14 -7.36 -5.37
CA LEU A 59 -10.07 -6.74 -4.42
C LEU A 59 -11.05 -5.78 -5.11
N ARG A 60 -12.07 -5.34 -4.37
CA ARG A 60 -13.02 -4.28 -4.77
C ARG A 60 -13.37 -3.40 -3.58
N GLY A 61 -13.87 -2.18 -3.84
CA GLY A 61 -14.31 -1.22 -2.82
C GLY A 61 -13.16 -0.82 -1.88
N ARG A 62 -13.51 -0.46 -0.64
CA ARG A 62 -12.54 -0.01 0.38
C ARG A 62 -11.28 -0.89 0.56
N PRO A 63 -11.35 -2.23 0.58
CA PRO A 63 -10.13 -3.07 0.61
C PRO A 63 -9.17 -2.84 -0.56
N ARG A 64 -9.71 -2.56 -1.75
CA ARG A 64 -8.89 -2.29 -2.93
C ARG A 64 -8.23 -0.91 -2.84
N THR A 65 -8.95 0.11 -2.38
CA THR A 65 -8.39 1.47 -2.27
C THR A 65 -7.28 1.53 -1.21
N GLU A 66 -7.43 0.84 -0.07
CA GLU A 66 -6.35 0.66 0.91
C GLU A 66 -5.16 -0.11 0.32
N ALA A 67 -5.40 -1.21 -0.42
CA ALA A 67 -4.32 -1.97 -1.05
C ALA A 67 -3.57 -1.17 -2.12
N LEU A 68 -4.27 -0.35 -2.92
CA LEU A 68 -3.67 0.58 -3.88
C LEU A 68 -2.85 1.66 -3.18
N THR A 69 -3.31 2.14 -2.02
CA THR A 69 -2.56 3.09 -1.20
C THR A 69 -1.22 2.49 -0.74
N ILE A 70 -1.23 1.25 -0.27
CA ILE A 70 0.00 0.53 0.10
C ILE A 70 0.90 0.33 -1.13
N ALA A 71 0.33 -0.04 -2.28
CA ALA A 71 1.08 -0.17 -3.52
C ALA A 71 1.73 1.15 -3.95
N ALA A 72 1.02 2.27 -3.80
CA ALA A 72 1.55 3.61 -4.09
C ALA A 72 2.77 3.92 -3.21
N VAL A 73 2.70 3.62 -1.92
CA VAL A 73 3.86 3.74 -1.02
C VAL A 73 5.02 2.86 -1.50
N CYS A 74 4.76 1.60 -1.85
CA CYS A 74 5.80 0.69 -2.33
C CYS A 74 6.49 1.21 -3.61
N TYR A 75 5.73 1.81 -4.54
CA TYR A 75 6.30 2.45 -5.73
C TYR A 75 7.19 3.65 -5.37
N CYS A 76 6.83 4.46 -4.37
CA CYS A 76 7.71 5.51 -3.86
C CYS A 76 9.02 4.95 -3.29
N LEU A 77 8.97 3.82 -2.57
CA LEU A 77 10.17 3.20 -1.98
C LEU A 77 11.19 2.79 -3.04
N ILE A 78 10.72 2.34 -4.21
CA ILE A 78 11.58 1.98 -5.34
C ILE A 78 11.84 3.14 -6.32
N ASN A 79 11.50 4.38 -5.95
CA ASN A 79 11.63 5.60 -6.75
C ASN A 79 10.82 5.62 -8.07
N ASP A 80 9.73 4.83 -8.17
CA ASP A 80 8.80 4.88 -9.31
C ASP A 80 7.64 5.83 -8.99
N THR A 81 7.93 7.13 -8.93
CA THR A 81 6.98 8.17 -8.51
C THR A 81 5.78 8.31 -9.45
N VAL A 82 5.96 7.98 -10.73
CA VAL A 82 4.88 7.99 -11.73
C VAL A 82 3.85 6.93 -11.38
N ARG A 83 4.26 5.68 -11.15
CA ARG A 83 3.32 4.63 -10.74
C ARG A 83 2.78 4.84 -9.33
N ALA A 84 3.55 5.45 -8.43
CA ALA A 84 3.07 5.84 -7.12
C ALA A 84 1.90 6.83 -7.22
N GLY A 85 2.07 7.91 -8.01
CA GLY A 85 1.03 8.90 -8.25
C GLY A 85 -0.23 8.29 -8.87
N ILE A 86 -0.06 7.46 -9.92
CA ILE A 86 -1.17 6.74 -10.56
C ILE A 86 -1.93 5.87 -9.55
N ALA A 87 -1.22 5.08 -8.73
CA ALA A 87 -1.86 4.19 -7.76
C ALA A 87 -2.64 4.98 -6.68
N ALA A 88 -2.08 6.10 -6.20
CA ALA A 88 -2.75 6.96 -5.22
C ALA A 88 -3.99 7.65 -5.82
N ASP A 89 -3.88 8.18 -7.03
CA ASP A 89 -4.99 8.82 -7.76
C ASP A 89 -6.14 7.86 -8.03
N ILE A 90 -5.84 6.63 -8.46
CA ILE A 90 -6.85 5.58 -8.63
C ILE A 90 -7.53 5.26 -7.29
N ALA A 91 -6.77 5.15 -6.19
CA ALA A 91 -7.34 4.86 -4.88
C ALA A 91 -8.32 5.95 -4.42
N ILE A 92 -7.98 7.22 -4.65
CA ILE A 92 -8.81 8.38 -4.30
C ILE A 92 -10.05 8.43 -5.19
N THR A 93 -9.87 8.28 -6.50
CA THR A 93 -10.97 8.30 -7.48
C THR A 93 -11.94 7.16 -7.24
N GLU A 94 -11.47 5.92 -7.06
CA GLU A 94 -12.33 4.76 -6.79
C GLU A 94 -13.12 4.91 -5.48
N ALA A 95 -12.53 5.48 -4.43
CA ALA A 95 -13.24 5.75 -3.18
C ALA A 95 -14.33 6.83 -3.37
N THR A 96 -13.96 7.93 -4.03
CA THR A 96 -14.87 9.06 -4.28
C THR A 96 -16.05 8.64 -5.15
N ASP A 97 -15.81 7.89 -6.23
CA ASP A 97 -16.84 7.38 -7.13
C ASP A 97 -17.80 6.42 -6.42
N ALA A 98 -17.32 5.69 -5.40
CA ALA A 98 -18.13 4.82 -4.57
C ALA A 98 -18.90 5.55 -3.46
N GLY A 99 -18.65 6.86 -3.26
CA GLY A 99 -19.21 7.65 -2.16
C GLY A 99 -18.55 7.36 -0.80
N ASP A 100 -17.38 6.74 -0.79
CA ASP A 100 -16.56 6.47 0.39
C ASP A 100 -15.53 7.60 0.62
N GLU A 101 -15.08 7.75 1.87
CA GLU A 101 -13.96 8.64 2.18
C GLU A 101 -12.64 8.06 1.61
N PRO A 102 -11.84 8.85 0.87
CA PRO A 102 -10.54 8.41 0.38
C PRO A 102 -9.57 8.03 1.51
N PRO A 103 -8.66 7.05 1.30
CA PRO A 103 -7.60 6.78 2.26
C PRO A 103 -6.74 8.03 2.48
N THR A 104 -6.68 8.54 3.71
CA THR A 104 -5.93 9.78 4.05
C THR A 104 -4.47 9.70 3.61
N LEU A 105 -3.84 8.52 3.75
CA LEU A 105 -2.47 8.28 3.31
C LEU A 105 -2.30 8.42 1.79
N ALA A 106 -3.28 8.02 0.98
CA ALA A 106 -3.22 8.21 -0.47
C ALA A 106 -3.26 9.69 -0.84
N ALA A 107 -4.16 10.46 -0.22
CA ALA A 107 -4.26 11.90 -0.44
C ALA A 107 -2.99 12.64 -0.03
N MET A 108 -2.43 12.31 1.13
CA MET A 108 -1.15 12.88 1.59
C MET A 108 0.01 12.53 0.66
N LEU A 109 0.07 11.28 0.20
CA LEU A 109 1.12 10.82 -0.70
C LEU A 109 1.03 11.53 -2.06
N LEU A 110 -0.16 11.62 -2.64
CA LEU A 110 -0.38 12.30 -3.91
C LEU A 110 0.00 13.78 -3.82
N ALA A 111 -0.46 14.48 -2.77
CA ALA A 111 -0.10 15.88 -2.54
C ALA A 111 1.43 16.08 -2.36
N ALA A 112 2.11 15.17 -1.68
CA ALA A 112 3.57 15.21 -1.54
C ALA A 112 4.26 15.03 -2.90
N LEU A 113 3.81 14.11 -3.73
CA LEU A 113 4.36 13.88 -5.08
C LEU A 113 4.13 15.08 -6.00
N GLU A 114 2.93 15.66 -5.97
CA GLU A 114 2.57 16.85 -6.76
C GLU A 114 3.33 18.11 -6.36
N SER A 115 3.67 18.24 -5.07
CA SER A 115 4.50 19.33 -4.56
C SER A 115 6.00 19.11 -4.78
N GLY A 116 6.41 18.01 -5.43
CA GLY A 116 7.81 17.72 -5.75
C GLY A 116 8.63 17.28 -4.54
N ILE A 117 7.99 16.76 -3.49
CA ILE A 117 8.71 16.21 -2.34
C ILE A 117 9.52 14.99 -2.79
N GLU A 118 10.80 14.98 -2.43
CA GLU A 118 11.71 13.91 -2.79
C GLU A 118 11.29 12.57 -2.14
N PRO A 119 11.27 11.45 -2.88
CA PRO A 119 10.89 10.14 -2.34
C PRO A 119 11.73 9.70 -1.13
N ALA A 120 12.98 10.14 -1.05
CA ALA A 120 13.85 9.90 0.10
C ALA A 120 13.27 10.47 1.41
N LEU A 121 12.61 11.64 1.35
CA LEU A 121 11.94 12.22 2.50
C LEU A 121 10.71 11.41 2.91
N ILE A 122 9.94 10.93 1.92
CA ILE A 122 8.77 10.07 2.15
C ILE A 122 9.21 8.77 2.84
N ARG A 123 10.27 8.13 2.35
CA ARG A 123 10.88 6.95 2.99
C ARG A 123 11.27 7.22 4.43
N ARG A 124 11.94 8.35 4.68
CA ARG A 124 12.36 8.74 6.04
C ARG A 124 11.16 8.85 6.97
N VAL A 125 10.11 9.56 6.57
CA VAL A 125 8.88 9.70 7.36
C VAL A 125 8.24 8.34 7.69
N LEU A 126 8.20 7.42 6.72
CA LEU A 126 7.67 6.06 6.93
C LEU A 126 8.55 5.20 7.85
N THR A 127 9.85 5.49 7.91
CA THR A 127 10.79 4.77 8.80
C THR A 127 10.70 5.32 10.22
N ASP A 128 10.48 6.63 10.37
CA ASP A 128 10.36 7.31 11.67
C ASP A 128 9.04 6.97 12.38
N THR A 129 8.01 6.55 11.63
CA THR A 129 6.78 6.00 12.22
C THR A 129 7.04 4.63 12.82
N HIS A 130 7.11 4.54 14.15
CA HIS A 130 7.05 3.26 14.85
C HIS A 130 5.63 2.67 14.74
N PRO A 131 5.46 1.42 14.28
CA PRO A 131 4.18 0.73 14.44
C PRO A 131 3.90 0.64 15.94
N GLY A 132 2.75 1.17 16.36
CA GLY A 132 2.45 1.51 17.76
C GLY A 132 2.88 0.48 18.80
N THR A 133 3.50 0.98 19.87
CA THR A 133 3.46 0.38 21.22
C THR A 133 2.05 0.39 21.78
#